data_AF-A0A6N3R9U7-F1
#
_entry.id   AF-A0A6N3R9U7-F1
#
_cell.length_a   1.000
_cell.length_b   1.000
_cell.length_c   1.000
_cell.angle_alpha   90.00
_cell.angle_beta   90.00
_cell.angle_gamma   90.00
#
_symmetry.space_group_name_H-M   'P 1'
#
loop_
_entity.id
_entity.type
_entity.pdbx_description
1 polymer ?
#
loop_
_entity_poly.entity_id
_entity_poly.type
_entity_poly.pdbx_seq_one_letter_code
_entity_poly.pdbx_strand_id
1 'polypeptide(L)' 'MFVNEANEAAEVLKDYPEMLLANSRVCDRKAHRDAWAESMTIFETQNDKAQQEIEALVKEVIL' A
#
# COMPACT_ATOMS: atom_id res chain seq x y z
N MET A 1 9.56 13.21 11.54
CA MET A 1 10.36 12.69 10.42
C MET A 1 9.36 12.33 9.34
N PHE A 2 9.20 13.18 8.33
CA PHE A 2 8.23 12.93 7.27
C PHE A 2 8.79 11.83 6.37
N VAL A 3 8.05 10.73 6.28
CA VAL A 3 8.34 9.59 5.40
C VAL A 3 8.29 10.10 3.96
N ASN A 4 9.45 10.29 3.34
CA ASN A 4 9.62 10.83 1.98
C ASN A 4 9.87 9.71 0.95
N GLU A 5 10.07 8.48 1.41
CA GLU A 5 10.40 7.31 0.58
C GLU A 5 9.37 7.10 -0.53
N ALA A 6 8.09 7.34 -0.22
CA ALA A 6 7.03 7.19 -1.21
C ALA A 6 7.03 8.31 -2.27
N ASN A 7 7.55 9.50 -1.97
CA ASN A 7 7.74 10.54 -2.97
C ASN A 7 9.00 10.28 -3.78
N GLU A 8 10.07 9.83 -3.15
CA GLU A 8 11.31 9.44 -3.82
C GLU A 8 11.07 8.29 -4.80
N ALA A 9 10.30 7.28 -4.41
CA ALA A 9 9.88 6.20 -5.31
C ALA A 9 9.04 6.70 -6.49
N ALA A 10 8.14 7.67 -6.26
CA ALA A 10 7.36 8.30 -7.31
C ALA A 10 8.23 9.08 -8.30
N GLU A 11 9.28 9.77 -7.82
CA GLU A 11 10.24 10.47 -8.68
C GLU A 11 11.05 9.48 -9.53
N VAL A 12 11.54 8.38 -8.95
CA VAL A 12 12.27 7.33 -9.70
C VAL A 12 11.40 6.71 -10.79
N LEU A 13 10.10 6.54 -10.56
CA LEU A 13 9.22 5.97 -11.57
C LEU A 13 9.03 6.88 -12.81
N LYS A 14 9.32 8.18 -12.70
CA LYS A 14 9.25 9.10 -13.86
C LYS A 14 10.22 8.73 -14.98
N ASP A 15 11.29 8.01 -14.64
CA ASP A 15 12.27 7.52 -15.61
C ASP A 15 11.76 6.29 -16.41
N TYR A 16 10.62 5.71 -16.01
CA TYR A 16 10.01 4.50 -16.59
C TYR A 16 8.57 4.78 -17.05
N PRO A 17 8.37 5.49 -18.18
CA PRO A 17 7.05 5.90 -18.65
C PRO A 17 6.11 4.74 -19.02
N GLU A 18 6.63 3.53 -19.19
CA GLU A 18 5.85 2.30 -19.36
C GLU A 18 5.15 1.82 -18.08
N MET A 19 5.56 2.34 -16.91
CA MET A 19 4.97 2.02 -15.62
C MET A 19 4.08 3.18 -15.15
N LEU A 20 2.88 2.85 -14.67
CA LEU A 20 1.97 3.82 -14.06
C LEU A 20 2.11 3.76 -12.54
N LEU A 21 2.31 4.92 -11.93
CA LEU A 21 2.32 5.05 -10.47
C LEU A 21 0.89 4.94 -9.94
N ALA A 22 0.66 4.00 -9.01
CA ALA A 22 -0.60 3.92 -8.27
C ALA A 22 -0.79 5.17 -7.39
N ASN A 23 -2.00 5.71 -7.37
CA ASN A 23 -2.40 6.83 -6.52
C ASN A 23 -2.59 6.38 -5.06
N SER A 24 -3.03 5.13 -4.88
CA SER A 24 -3.13 4.49 -3.58
C SER A 24 -1.74 4.20 -2.99
N ARG A 25 -1.58 4.47 -1.68
CA ARG A 25 -0.34 4.20 -0.95
C ARG A 25 -0.61 3.18 0.16
N VAL A 26 0.16 2.10 0.17
CA VAL A 26 0.16 1.11 1.25
C VAL A 26 1.33 1.42 2.16
N CYS A 27 1.04 1.75 3.42
CA CYS A 27 2.07 2.06 4.40
C CYS A 27 2.57 0.79 5.10
N ASP A 28 3.82 0.78 5.56
CA ASP A 28 4.26 -0.29 6.47
C ASP A 28 3.51 -0.15 7.80
N ARG A 29 2.75 -1.19 8.14
CA ARG A 29 1.91 -1.27 9.32
C ARG A 29 2.14 -2.61 9.98
N LYS A 30 2.21 -2.61 11.32
CA LYS A 30 2.28 -3.84 12.12
C LYS A 30 1.19 -4.85 11.72
N ALA A 31 -0.01 -4.35 11.39
CA ALA A 31 -1.13 -5.19 10.93
C ALA A 31 -0.80 -6.09 9.74
N HIS A 32 0.02 -5.64 8.77
CA HIS A 32 0.44 -6.51 7.66
C HIS A 32 1.34 -7.65 8.12
N ARG A 33 2.22 -7.39 9.10
CA ARG A 33 3.12 -8.40 9.67
C ARG A 33 2.37 -9.39 10.57
N ASP A 34 1.46 -8.89 11.40
CA ASP A 34 0.60 -9.73 12.25
C ASP A 34 -0.29 -10.63 11.38
N ALA A 35 -0.92 -10.06 10.34
CA ALA A 35 -1.78 -10.80 9.42
C ALA A 35 -1.02 -11.96 8.75
N TRP A 36 0.20 -11.68 8.25
CA TRP A 36 1.06 -12.70 7.68
C TRP A 36 1.44 -13.79 8.70
N ALA A 37 1.82 -13.40 9.92
CA ALA A 37 2.24 -14.34 10.96
C ALA A 37 1.11 -15.27 11.40
N GLU A 38 -0.13 -14.76 11.42
CA GLU A 38 -1.32 -15.51 11.81
C GLU A 38 -2.04 -16.18 10.63
N SER A 39 -1.46 -16.13 9.42
CA SER A 39 -2.04 -16.69 8.18
C SER A 39 -3.44 -16.15 7.86
N MET A 40 -3.67 -14.86 8.15
CA MET A 40 -4.91 -14.15 7.88
C MET A 40 -4.70 -13.02 6.86
N THR A 41 -5.80 -12.54 6.31
CA THR A 41 -5.81 -11.36 5.44
C THR A 41 -5.86 -10.07 6.27
N ILE A 42 -5.53 -8.94 5.64
CA ILE A 42 -5.60 -7.63 6.32
C ILE A 42 -7.02 -7.30 6.81
N PHE A 43 -8.05 -7.83 6.13
CA PHE A 43 -9.46 -7.63 6.44
C PHE A 43 -9.93 -8.40 7.67
N GLU A 44 -9.15 -9.38 8.13
CA GLU A 44 -9.41 -10.12 9.37
C GLU A 44 -8.72 -9.47 10.57
N THR A 45 -7.86 -8.46 10.35
CA THR A 45 -7.27 -7.66 11.42
C THR A 45 -8.23 -6.58 11.91
N GLN A 46 -7.93 -5.96 13.05
CA GLN A 46 -8.67 -4.80 13.58
C GLN A 46 -8.06 -3.45 13.15
N ASN A 47 -7.45 -3.37 11.96
CA ASN A 47 -6.77 -2.17 11.47
C ASN A 47 -7.48 -1.55 10.27
N ASP A 48 -8.48 -0.71 10.54
CA ASP A 48 -9.31 -0.06 9.51
C ASP A 48 -8.48 0.74 8.48
N LYS A 49 -7.39 1.38 8.91
CA LYS A 49 -6.53 2.13 8.00
C LYS A 49 -5.82 1.23 7.00
N ALA A 50 -5.28 0.10 7.45
CA ALA A 50 -4.63 -0.86 6.55
C ALA A 50 -5.64 -1.49 5.59
N GLN A 51 -6.85 -1.76 6.07
CA GLN A 51 -7.94 -2.26 5.23
C GLN A 51 -8.33 -1.25 4.14
N GLN A 52 -8.50 0.03 4.50
CA GLN A 52 -8.85 1.09 3.54
C GLN A 52 -7.77 1.31 2.49
N GLU A 53 -6.48 1.25 2.86
CA GLU A 53 -5.36 1.38 1.92
C GLU A 53 -5.35 0.24 0.89
N ILE A 54 -5.54 -1.00 1.35
CA ILE A 54 -5.61 -2.18 0.47
C ILE A 54 -6.87 -2.15 -0.39
N GLU A 55 -8.01 -1.74 0.15
CA GLU A 55 -9.24 -1.59 -0.62
C GLU A 55 -9.08 -0.54 -1.74
N ALA A 56 -8.45 0.60 -1.44
CA ALA A 56 -8.17 1.63 -2.43
C ALA A 56 -7.26 1.13 -3.56
N LEU A 57 -6.20 0.38 -3.22
CA LEU A 57 -5.31 -0.23 -4.21
C LEU A 57 -6.03 -1.28 -5.06
N VAL A 58 -6.82 -2.15 -4.44
CA VAL A 58 -7.59 -3.18 -5.17
C VAL A 58 -8.57 -2.55 -6.14
N LYS A 59 -9.25 -1.47 -5.73
CA LYS A 59 -10.14 -0.70 -6.61
C LYS A 59 -9.39 -0.11 -7.80
N GLU A 60 -8.20 0.44 -7.59
CA GLU A 60 -7.38 1.02 -8.67
C GLU A 60 -6.82 -0.02 -9.66
N VAL A 61 -6.63 -1.27 -9.23
CA VAL A 61 -6.11 -2.35 -10.11
C VAL A 61 -7.23 -3.04 -10.88
N ILE A 62 -8.42 -3.18 -10.28
CA ILE A 62 -9.55 -3.91 -10.88
C ILE A 62 -10.44 -3.02 -11.75
N LEU A 63 -10.60 -1.73 -11.40
CA LEU A 63 -11.45 -0.76 -12.10
C LEU A 63 -10.61 0.19 -12.96
#